data_AF-A0A7W2NUM2-F1
#
_entry.id   AF-A0A7W2NUM2-F1
#
_cell.length_a   1.000
_cell.length_b   1.000
_cell.length_c   1.000
_cell.angle_alpha   90.00
_cell.angle_beta   90.00
_cell.angle_gamma   90.00
#
_symmetry.space_group_name_H-M   'P 1'
#
loop_
_entity.id
_entity.type
_entity.pdbx_description
1 polymer ?
#
loop_
_entity_poly.entity_id
_entity_poly.type
_entity_poly.pdbx_seq_one_letter_code
_entity_poly.pdbx_strand_id
1 'polypeptide(L)'
;MKEIIITIASLMIINSVSAAEYFRERTIVGAGVYYSGTKSILFVDIDGDKSTMSSCATTKRFAIDSNTPNFKEMVSIVMTAYATGEESVDLIVNTTCNHWGNAQDLLGIKIGKMPW
;
A
#
# COMPACT_ATOMS: atom_id res chain seq x y z
N MET A 1 34.91 15.10 -27.77
CA MET A 1 34.89 14.24 -26.56
C MET A 1 34.10 14.84 -25.39
N LYS A 2 34.13 16.17 -25.17
CA LYS A 2 33.36 16.83 -24.11
C LYS A 2 31.82 16.70 -24.27
N GLU A 3 31.33 16.80 -25.51
CA GLU A 3 29.90 16.66 -25.86
C GLU A 3 29.32 15.24 -25.62
N ILE A 4 30.15 14.20 -25.79
CA ILE A 4 29.73 12.80 -25.59
C ILE A 4 29.58 12.48 -24.10
N ILE A 5 30.43 13.10 -23.25
CA ILE A 5 30.38 12.92 -21.79
C ILE A 5 29.11 13.53 -21.20
N ILE A 6 28.63 14.66 -21.73
CA ILE A 6 27.39 15.33 -21.27
C ILE A 6 26.15 14.48 -21.57
N THR A 7 26.15 13.79 -22.71
CA THR A 7 25.03 12.94 -23.13
C THR A 7 24.91 11.66 -22.27
N ILE A 8 26.03 11.08 -21.84
CA ILE A 8 26.05 9.88 -20.98
C ILE A 8 25.64 10.22 -19.53
N ALA A 9 26.03 11.39 -19.01
CA ALA A 9 25.63 11.83 -17.67
C ALA A 9 24.11 12.09 -17.56
N SER A 10 23.47 12.47 -18.65
CA SER A 10 22.03 12.75 -18.71
C SER A 10 21.17 11.48 -18.70
N LEU A 11 21.75 10.33 -19.08
CA LEU A 11 21.05 9.03 -19.12
C LEU A 11 20.99 8.33 -17.75
N MET A 12 21.74 8.81 -16.74
CA MET A 12 21.78 8.21 -15.41
C MET A 12 20.70 8.74 -14.45
N ILE A 13 19.89 9.71 -14.87
CA ILE A 13 18.69 10.15 -14.13
C ILE A 13 17.49 9.30 -14.56
N ILE A 14 17.66 7.98 -14.54
CA ILE A 14 16.51 7.07 -14.54
C ILE A 14 15.96 7.09 -13.13
N ASN A 15 14.90 7.87 -12.91
CA ASN A 15 14.08 7.79 -11.72
C ASN A 15 13.82 6.30 -11.45
N SER A 16 14.26 5.80 -10.30
CA SER A 16 13.93 4.48 -9.82
C SER A 16 12.42 4.40 -9.66
N VAL A 17 11.73 3.92 -10.70
CA VAL A 17 10.31 3.57 -10.65
C VAL A 17 10.22 2.44 -9.63
N SER A 18 9.87 2.81 -8.39
CA SER A 18 9.59 1.83 -7.34
C SER A 18 8.41 1.01 -7.82
N ALA A 19 8.65 -0.25 -8.16
CA ALA A 19 7.58 -1.16 -8.50
C ALA A 19 6.68 -1.29 -7.27
N ALA A 20 5.36 -1.12 -7.45
CA ALA A 20 4.42 -1.39 -6.38
C ALA A 20 4.59 -2.85 -5.92
N GLU A 21 4.60 -3.05 -4.61
CA GLU A 21 4.67 -4.37 -4.01
C GLU A 21 3.26 -4.91 -3.79
N TYR A 22 3.14 -6.23 -3.71
CA TYR A 22 1.85 -6.90 -3.58
C TYR A 22 1.87 -7.92 -2.44
N PHE A 23 0.81 -7.92 -1.64
CA PHE A 23 0.46 -9.04 -0.76
C PHE A 23 -0.78 -9.70 -1.37
N ARG A 24 -0.64 -10.95 -1.81
CA ARG A 24 -1.66 -11.63 -2.64
C ARG A 24 -2.27 -12.82 -1.92
N GLU A 25 -3.52 -13.13 -2.27
CA GLU A 25 -4.27 -14.26 -1.71
C GLU A 25 -4.22 -14.24 -0.18
N ARG A 26 -4.77 -13.15 0.37
CA ARG A 26 -4.79 -12.87 1.81
C ARG A 26 -6.22 -12.71 2.30
N THR A 27 -6.35 -12.87 3.61
CA THR A 27 -7.56 -12.55 4.35
C THR A 27 -7.33 -11.29 5.17
N ILE A 28 -8.29 -10.37 5.19
CA ILE A 28 -8.24 -9.24 6.13
C ILE A 28 -8.64 -9.77 7.52
N VAL A 29 -7.72 -9.68 8.48
CA VAL A 29 -7.93 -10.13 9.87
C VAL A 29 -8.19 -8.97 10.84
N GLY A 30 -7.98 -7.74 10.38
CA GLY A 30 -8.31 -6.54 11.14
C GLY A 30 -8.48 -5.33 10.22
N ALA A 31 -9.45 -4.49 10.53
CA ALA A 31 -9.64 -3.21 9.87
C ALA A 31 -10.08 -2.16 10.90
N GLY A 32 -9.62 -0.93 10.74
CA GLY A 32 -10.01 0.16 11.63
C GLY A 32 -9.90 1.52 10.97
N VAL A 33 -10.85 2.41 11.26
CA VAL A 33 -10.80 3.80 10.82
C VAL A 33 -10.51 4.68 12.02
N TYR A 34 -9.54 5.58 11.87
CA TYR A 34 -9.11 6.50 12.91
C TYR A 34 -9.05 7.93 12.36
N TYR A 35 -9.49 8.91 13.14
CA TYR A 35 -9.37 10.31 12.77
C TYR A 35 -8.19 10.94 13.52
N SER A 36 -7.24 11.54 12.78
CA SER A 36 -6.05 12.17 13.34
C SER A 36 -5.80 13.53 12.71
N GLY A 37 -5.88 14.59 13.52
CA GLY A 37 -5.70 15.98 13.08
C GLY A 37 -6.77 16.41 12.07
N THR A 38 -6.45 16.31 10.78
CA THR A 38 -7.32 16.67 9.65
C THR A 38 -7.59 15.50 8.70
N LYS A 39 -7.07 14.31 8.99
CA LYS A 39 -7.12 13.15 8.10
C LYS A 39 -7.92 12.02 8.74
N SER A 40 -8.71 11.33 7.92
CA SER A 40 -9.17 9.98 8.25
C SER A 40 -8.12 8.99 7.78
N ILE A 41 -7.79 8.02 8.61
CA ILE A 41 -6.82 6.97 8.36
C ILE A 41 -7.55 5.63 8.39
N LEU A 42 -7.34 4.80 7.38
CA LEU A 42 -7.74 3.41 7.37
C LEU A 42 -6.51 2.56 7.69
N PHE A 43 -6.63 1.70 8.69
CA PHE A 43 -5.68 0.64 8.98
C PHE A 43 -6.22 -0.69 8.50
N VAL A 44 -5.34 -1.49 7.89
CA VAL A 44 -5.66 -2.84 7.43
C VAL A 44 -4.61 -3.81 7.97
N ASP A 45 -5.08 -4.94 8.49
CA ASP A 45 -4.26 -6.05 8.90
C ASP A 45 -4.68 -7.32 8.15
N ILE A 46 -3.71 -8.10 7.71
CA ILE A 46 -3.90 -9.32 6.92
C ILE A 46 -3.32 -10.54 7.62
N ASP A 47 -3.71 -11.73 7.20
CA ASP A 47 -3.05 -12.97 7.58
C ASP A 47 -1.72 -13.20 6.83
N GLY A 48 -1.08 -14.34 7.09
CA GLY A 48 0.10 -14.81 6.37
C GLY A 48 1.42 -14.13 6.74
N ASP A 49 2.45 -14.43 5.94
CA ASP A 49 3.80 -13.90 6.15
C ASP A 49 3.90 -12.42 5.74
N LYS A 50 4.51 -11.63 6.63
CA LYS A 50 4.76 -10.19 6.54
C LYS A 50 6.24 -9.86 6.68
N SER A 51 7.11 -10.84 6.47
CA SER A 51 8.58 -10.70 6.50
C SER A 51 9.08 -9.69 5.47
N THR A 52 8.39 -9.58 4.33
CA THR A 52 8.71 -8.69 3.21
C THR A 52 8.19 -7.26 3.39
N MET A 53 7.41 -6.97 4.43
CA MET A 53 6.94 -5.60 4.68
C MET A 53 8.11 -4.65 4.89
N SER A 54 7.93 -3.39 4.47
CA SER A 54 8.91 -2.33 4.68
C SER A 54 9.31 -2.23 6.16
N SER A 55 10.58 -1.93 6.41
CA SER A 55 11.15 -1.85 7.77
C SER A 55 10.48 -0.78 8.63
N CYS A 56 9.90 0.25 8.02
CA CYS A 56 9.14 1.28 8.73
C CYS A 56 7.80 0.76 9.29
N ALA A 57 7.26 -0.34 8.76
CA ALA A 57 5.98 -0.91 9.17
C ALA A 57 6.12 -1.80 10.42
N THR A 58 6.56 -1.20 11.52
CA THR A 58 6.87 -1.92 12.77
C THR A 58 5.65 -2.57 13.41
N THR A 59 4.43 -2.09 13.13
CA THR A 59 3.19 -2.72 13.60
C THR A 59 2.64 -3.80 12.67
N LYS A 60 3.33 -4.08 11.55
CA LYS A 60 2.92 -5.11 10.57
C LYS A 60 1.48 -4.93 10.05
N ARG A 61 1.07 -3.67 9.89
CA ARG A 61 -0.21 -3.23 9.32
C ARG A 61 0.01 -2.31 8.13
N PHE A 62 -1.03 -2.10 7.35
CA PHE A 62 -1.07 -1.13 6.26
C PHE A 62 -1.89 0.09 6.65
N ALA A 63 -1.59 1.23 6.04
CA ALA A 63 -2.32 2.46 6.25
C ALA A 63 -2.56 3.23 4.95
N ILE A 64 -3.71 3.90 4.88
CA ILE A 64 -3.99 4.93 3.88
C ILE A 64 -4.76 6.07 4.51
N ASP A 65 -4.59 7.29 4.00
CA ASP A 65 -5.28 8.48 4.49
C ASP A 65 -6.24 9.11 3.48
N SER A 66 -7.10 9.99 3.98
CA SER A 66 -8.17 10.64 3.24
C SER A 66 -7.72 11.64 2.16
N ASN A 67 -6.41 11.91 2.00
CA ASN A 67 -5.91 12.65 0.85
C ASN A 67 -5.84 11.78 -0.41
N THR A 68 -5.92 10.46 -0.29
CA THR A 68 -5.90 9.58 -1.45
C THR A 68 -7.28 9.56 -2.13
N PRO A 69 -7.37 9.75 -3.47
CA PRO A 69 -8.65 9.98 -4.17
C PRO A 69 -9.73 8.91 -3.97
N ASN A 70 -9.34 7.65 -3.77
CA ASN A 70 -10.23 6.50 -3.64
C ASN A 70 -10.39 6.03 -2.17
N PHE A 71 -10.08 6.88 -1.18
CA PHE A 71 -10.07 6.49 0.24
C PHE A 71 -11.39 5.86 0.70
N LYS A 72 -12.54 6.45 0.36
CA LYS A 72 -13.86 5.96 0.82
C LYS A 72 -14.23 4.63 0.17
N GLU A 73 -13.87 4.45 -1.09
CA GLU A 73 -14.05 3.22 -1.83
C GLU A 73 -13.18 2.11 -1.21
N MET A 74 -11.92 2.41 -0.87
CA MET A 74 -11.04 1.46 -0.18
C MET A 74 -11.57 1.08 1.20
N VAL A 75 -12.05 2.04 2.00
CA VAL A 75 -12.72 1.72 3.28
C VAL A 75 -13.87 0.75 3.05
N SER A 76 -14.72 1.03 2.06
CA SER A 76 -15.89 0.19 1.76
C SER A 76 -15.49 -1.24 1.35
N ILE A 77 -14.47 -1.38 0.50
CA ILE A 77 -13.97 -2.69 0.05
C ILE A 77 -13.34 -3.45 1.22
N VAL A 78 -12.48 -2.81 2.02
CA VAL A 78 -11.83 -3.42 3.18
C VAL A 78 -12.85 -3.91 4.19
N MET A 79 -13.83 -3.06 4.55
CA MET A 79 -14.86 -3.44 5.52
C MET A 79 -15.75 -4.58 5.00
N THR A 80 -16.04 -4.59 3.69
CA THR A 80 -16.77 -5.70 3.06
C THR A 80 -15.97 -7.00 3.15
N ALA A 81 -14.71 -7.00 2.71
CA ALA A 81 -13.86 -8.19 2.73
C ALA A 81 -13.65 -8.74 4.15
N TYR A 82 -13.45 -7.85 5.13
CA TYR A 82 -13.37 -8.24 6.55
C TYR A 82 -14.67 -8.88 7.04
N ALA A 83 -15.82 -8.27 6.74
CA ALA A 83 -17.11 -8.77 7.20
C ALA A 83 -17.52 -10.10 6.54
N THR A 84 -17.11 -10.33 5.29
CA THR A 84 -17.42 -11.57 4.55
C THR A 84 -16.38 -12.67 4.76
N GLY A 85 -15.23 -12.37 5.37
CA GLY A 85 -14.10 -13.30 5.44
C GLY A 85 -13.55 -13.66 4.07
N GLU A 86 -13.46 -12.69 3.15
CA GLU A 86 -12.89 -12.94 1.82
C GLU A 86 -11.41 -13.32 1.93
N GLU A 87 -11.04 -14.45 1.32
CA GLU A 87 -9.68 -15.02 1.32
C GLU A 87 -8.87 -14.65 0.08
N SER A 88 -9.52 -14.08 -0.95
CA SER A 88 -8.91 -13.64 -2.20
C SER A 88 -8.68 -12.13 -2.21
N VAL A 89 -7.98 -11.61 -1.19
CA VAL A 89 -7.62 -10.17 -1.11
C VAL A 89 -6.18 -9.95 -1.57
N ASP A 90 -6.01 -9.05 -2.54
CA ASP A 90 -4.70 -8.55 -2.94
C ASP A 90 -4.55 -7.08 -2.51
N LEU A 91 -3.47 -6.77 -1.79
CA LEU A 91 -3.11 -5.42 -1.38
C LEU A 91 -1.98 -4.92 -2.27
N ILE A 92 -2.15 -3.73 -2.83
CA ILE A 92 -1.11 -3.00 -3.57
C ILE A 92 -0.51 -2.00 -2.62
N VAL A 93 0.80 -1.99 -2.46
CA VAL A 93 1.47 -1.19 -1.43
C VAL A 93 2.68 -0.46 -1.97
N ASN A 94 3.06 0.61 -1.28
CA ASN A 94 4.34 1.28 -1.45
C ASN A 94 5.27 0.88 -0.29
N THR A 95 6.58 0.96 -0.49
CA THR A 95 7.58 0.64 0.56
C THR A 95 7.73 1.75 1.61
N THR A 96 6.91 2.79 1.54
CA THR A 96 6.91 3.94 2.45
C THR A 96 5.91 3.76 3.61
N CYS A 97 6.00 4.65 4.61
CA CYS A 97 5.07 4.74 5.73
C CYS A 97 4.63 6.21 5.94
N ASN A 98 4.22 6.86 4.85
CA ASN A 98 3.90 8.29 4.81
C ASN A 98 2.47 8.60 5.26
N HIS A 99 1.54 7.65 5.10
CA HIS A 99 0.18 7.79 5.59
C HIS A 99 0.11 7.61 7.10
N TRP A 100 0.95 6.73 7.66
CA TRP A 100 1.08 6.54 9.10
C TRP A 100 2.45 5.94 9.45
N GLY A 101 3.22 6.59 10.33
CA GLY A 101 4.67 6.34 10.50
C GLY A 101 5.11 4.96 10.99
N ASN A 102 4.19 4.04 11.31
CA ASN A 102 4.51 2.66 11.70
C ASN A 102 3.70 1.58 10.95
N ALA A 103 3.11 1.96 9.81
CA ALA A 103 2.31 1.11 8.94
C ALA A 103 2.67 1.36 7.47
N GLN A 104 2.76 0.29 6.67
CA GLN A 104 3.15 0.40 5.26
C GLN A 104 2.03 1.04 4.43
N ASP A 105 2.38 1.90 3.49
CA ASP A 105 1.40 2.64 2.69
C ASP A 105 0.62 1.70 1.75
N LEU A 106 -0.70 1.67 1.92
CA LEU A 106 -1.63 1.01 1.02
C LEU A 106 -1.93 1.94 -0.16
N LEU A 107 -1.85 1.43 -1.38
CA LEU A 107 -2.17 2.15 -2.61
C LEU A 107 -3.52 1.70 -3.21
N GLY A 108 -3.88 0.45 -2.99
CA GLY A 108 -5.09 -0.13 -3.53
C GLY A 108 -5.36 -1.51 -2.97
N ILE A 109 -6.59 -1.98 -3.23
CA ILE A 109 -7.06 -3.28 -2.79
C ILE A 109 -7.90 -3.90 -3.90
N LYS A 110 -7.76 -5.20 -4.08
CA LYS A 110 -8.63 -6.03 -4.92
C LYS A 110 -9.16 -7.16 -4.08
N ILE A 111 -10.43 -7.51 -4.32
CA ILE A 111 -11.11 -8.62 -3.68
C ILE A 111 -11.66 -9.56 -4.75
N GLY A 112 -11.63 -10.86 -4.48
CA GLY A 112 -12.13 -11.88 -5.39
C GLY A 112 -11.22 -12.15 -6.60
N LYS A 113 -11.75 -12.95 -7.55
CA LYS A 113 -11.03 -13.45 -8.73
C LYS A 113 -11.02 -12.46 -9.89
N MET A 114 -10.57 -11.23 -9.65
CA MET A 114 -10.44 -10.19 -10.68
C MET A 114 -9.01 -10.19 -11.29
N PRO A 115 -8.87 -10.13 -12.62
CA PRO A 115 -7.58 -9.89 -13.28
C PRO A 115 -7.15 -8.42 -13.17
N TRP A 116 -5.83 -8.18 -13.16
CA TRP A 116 -5.21 -6.85 -13.21
C TRP A 116 -4.90 -6.41 -14.64
#